data_AF-A0A7W7WK08-F1
#
_entry.id   AF-A0A7W7WK08-F1
#
_cell.length_a   1.000
_cell.length_b   1.000
_cell.length_c   1.000
_cell.angle_alpha   90.00
_cell.angle_beta   90.00
_cell.angle_gamma   90.00
#
_symmetry.space_group_name_H-M   'P 1'
#
loop_
_entity.id
_entity.type
_entity.pdbx_description
1 polymer ?
#
loop_
_entity_poly.entity_id
_entity_poly.type
_entity_poly.pdbx_seq_one_letter_code
_entity_poly.pdbx_strand_id
1 'polypeptide(L)'
;MSTNPSGSPSKPVSGGSSSTGGLRRGGGRSSGRSSSKGDYIGAESGSPYGYRDPDCEALEMHLGFRYGCQEIVRRLRAEPNLLPASIRAMHADDTMDREDRIEMLRAEADHSLVREVMTLTPDTWDEISEEAQHQVFGYLVKSMIPVGRPGQPPSERFLITWRIPDAHSQ
;
A
#
# COMPACT_ATOMS: atom_id res chain seq x y z
N MET A 1 44.16 -30.09 7.20
CA MET A 1 43.55 -28.95 7.92
C MET A 1 42.09 -28.92 7.49
N SER A 2 41.15 -29.57 8.19
CA SER A 2 40.53 -29.19 9.48
C SER A 2 40.02 -27.75 9.43
N THR A 3 38.76 -27.38 9.64
CA THR A 3 37.57 -28.03 10.24
C THR A 3 36.35 -27.13 9.94
N ASN A 4 35.16 -27.71 9.82
CA ASN A 4 33.86 -27.01 9.73
C ASN A 4 33.57 -26.15 10.99
N PRO A 5 32.89 -25.00 10.87
CA PRO A 5 32.34 -24.28 12.02
C PRO A 5 30.98 -24.84 12.46
N SER A 6 30.89 -25.07 13.76
CA SER A 6 29.77 -25.61 14.53
C SER A 6 28.58 -24.66 14.62
N GLY A 7 27.40 -25.18 14.28
CA GLY A 7 26.11 -24.58 14.65
C GLY A 7 25.83 -24.71 16.15
N SER A 8 25.27 -23.65 16.73
CA SER A 8 24.72 -23.62 18.09
C SER A 8 23.20 -23.63 18.01
N PRO A 9 22.50 -24.53 18.70
CA PRO A 9 21.08 -24.36 18.96
C PRO A 9 20.80 -23.97 20.42
N SER A 10 20.01 -22.92 20.54
CA SER A 10 19.44 -22.36 21.78
C SER A 10 18.49 -23.33 22.48
N LYS A 11 18.51 -23.31 23.82
CA LYS A 11 17.52 -23.94 24.70
C LYS A 11 16.14 -23.29 24.53
N PRO A 12 15.06 -24.03 24.86
CA PRO A 12 14.22 -23.50 25.94
C PRO A 12 13.89 -24.54 27.03
N VAL A 13 13.68 -23.99 28.22
CA VAL A 13 13.44 -24.63 29.50
C VAL A 13 11.95 -24.50 29.83
N SER A 14 11.38 -25.61 30.30
CA SER A 14 10.28 -25.73 31.27
C SER A 14 8.88 -25.18 30.99
N GLY A 15 7.89 -26.08 31.16
CA GLY A 15 6.87 -25.85 32.19
C GLY A 15 5.43 -26.23 31.84
N GLY A 16 4.91 -27.27 32.50
CA GLY A 16 3.50 -27.30 32.94
C GLY A 16 2.59 -28.34 32.30
N SER A 17 2.55 -29.55 32.88
CA SER A 17 1.49 -30.54 32.67
C SER A 17 0.55 -30.60 33.89
N SER A 18 -0.75 -30.64 33.58
CA SER A 18 -1.81 -31.48 34.19
C SER A 18 -2.64 -31.03 35.41
N SER A 19 -3.96 -31.17 35.19
CA SER A 19 -5.02 -31.66 36.11
C SER A 19 -5.46 -30.75 37.28
N THR A 20 -6.71 -30.65 37.72
CA THR A 20 -7.96 -31.44 37.56
C THR A 20 -9.10 -30.69 38.28
N GLY A 21 -10.36 -30.93 37.86
CA GLY A 21 -11.48 -31.07 38.80
C GLY A 21 -12.65 -30.09 38.65
N GLY A 22 -13.88 -30.63 38.57
CA GLY A 22 -15.11 -29.89 38.92
C GLY A 22 -16.39 -30.25 38.18
N LEU A 23 -16.99 -31.40 38.49
CA LEU A 23 -18.38 -31.76 38.13
C LEU A 23 -19.40 -30.93 38.92
N ARG A 24 -20.51 -30.49 38.29
CA ARG A 24 -21.89 -30.66 38.81
C ARG A 24 -22.99 -30.25 37.82
N ARG A 25 -24.06 -31.06 37.82
CA ARG A 25 -25.30 -30.99 37.02
C ARG A 25 -26.30 -29.94 37.56
N GLY A 26 -27.18 -29.45 36.67
CA GLY A 26 -28.49 -28.88 37.03
C GLY A 26 -29.30 -28.57 35.77
N GLY A 27 -30.45 -29.22 35.58
CA GLY A 27 -31.30 -29.09 34.40
C GLY A 27 -32.39 -28.03 34.51
N GLY A 28 -33.07 -27.77 33.38
CA GLY A 28 -34.30 -26.97 33.34
C GLY A 28 -34.74 -26.69 31.90
N ARG A 29 -35.77 -27.40 31.44
CA ARG A 29 -36.50 -27.07 30.21
C ARG A 29 -37.44 -25.90 30.48
N SER A 30 -37.56 -24.95 29.56
CA SER A 30 -38.87 -24.44 29.11
C SER A 30 -38.72 -23.53 27.90
N SER A 31 -39.73 -23.67 27.06
CA SER A 31 -40.01 -23.04 25.77
C SER A 31 -40.08 -21.52 25.82
N GLY A 32 -39.50 -20.87 24.80
CA GLY A 32 -39.74 -19.48 24.46
C GLY A 32 -39.38 -19.24 23.00
N ARG A 33 -40.31 -19.57 22.10
CA ARG A 33 -40.25 -19.15 20.70
C ARG A 33 -40.58 -17.66 20.67
N SER A 34 -39.56 -16.81 20.60
CA SER A 34 -39.73 -15.41 20.22
C SER A 34 -38.83 -15.12 19.04
N SER A 35 -39.49 -15.04 17.89
CA SER A 35 -38.98 -14.50 16.66
C SER A 35 -38.63 -13.03 16.85
N SER A 36 -37.36 -12.72 16.72
CA SER A 36 -36.90 -11.42 16.23
C SER A 36 -35.58 -11.67 15.54
N LYS A 37 -35.68 -12.15 14.28
CA LYS A 37 -34.71 -11.77 13.26
C LYS A 37 -34.62 -10.26 13.39
N GLY A 38 -33.53 -9.78 13.96
CA GLY A 38 -33.20 -8.36 13.88
C GLY A 38 -33.13 -8.06 12.41
N ASP A 39 -34.10 -7.29 11.93
CA ASP A 39 -34.10 -6.77 10.59
C ASP A 39 -32.80 -5.98 10.44
N TYR A 40 -31.88 -6.55 9.68
CA TYR A 40 -30.54 -6.03 9.46
C TYR A 40 -30.67 -4.85 8.50
N ILE A 41 -31.06 -3.69 9.04
CA ILE A 41 -31.13 -2.42 8.32
C ILE A 41 -29.75 -1.77 8.45
N GLY A 42 -28.92 -1.89 7.41
CA GLY A 42 -27.62 -1.22 7.38
C GLY A 42 -26.59 -1.78 6.40
N ALA A 43 -27.01 -2.36 5.27
CA ALA A 43 -26.10 -2.83 4.23
C ALA A 43 -25.78 -1.75 3.18
N GLU A 44 -25.65 -0.50 3.61
CA GLU A 44 -25.31 0.61 2.72
C GLU A 44 -24.07 1.33 3.25
N SER A 45 -22.92 0.88 2.72
CA SER A 45 -21.61 1.54 2.76
C SER A 45 -20.90 1.65 4.13
N GLY A 46 -19.93 0.76 4.34
CA GLY A 46 -18.92 0.87 5.40
C GLY A 46 -19.21 -0.03 6.60
N SER A 47 -18.17 -0.73 7.06
CA SER A 47 -18.23 -1.58 8.27
C SER A 47 -18.83 -0.78 9.45
N PRO A 48 -19.85 -1.31 10.15
CA PRO A 48 -20.63 -0.58 11.15
C PRO A 48 -19.83 -0.15 12.39
N TYR A 49 -18.56 -0.58 12.51
CA TYR A 49 -17.67 -0.23 13.62
C TYR A 49 -16.40 0.52 13.17
N GLY A 50 -16.34 1.03 11.94
CA GLY A 50 -15.14 1.69 11.43
C GLY A 50 -13.92 0.76 11.32
N TYR A 51 -14.14 -0.56 11.39
CA TYR A 51 -13.11 -1.55 11.11
C TYR A 51 -12.72 -1.43 9.64
N ARG A 52 -11.54 -0.87 9.40
CA ARG A 52 -10.81 -1.02 8.15
C ARG A 52 -10.34 -2.47 8.10
N ASP A 53 -10.77 -3.18 7.09
CA ASP A 53 -10.24 -4.51 6.79
C ASP A 53 -8.85 -4.31 6.17
N PRO A 54 -7.75 -4.65 6.88
CA PRO A 54 -6.39 -4.40 6.41
C PRO A 54 -6.08 -5.13 5.10
N ASP A 55 -6.70 -6.29 4.86
CA ASP A 55 -6.51 -7.05 3.62
C ASP A 55 -7.15 -6.32 2.45
N CYS A 56 -8.30 -5.68 2.69
CA CYS A 56 -8.97 -4.84 1.70
C CYS A 56 -8.18 -3.54 1.44
N GLU A 57 -7.61 -2.90 2.47
CA GLU A 57 -6.78 -1.69 2.29
C GLU A 57 -5.49 -1.99 1.51
N ALA A 58 -4.82 -3.10 1.83
CA ALA A 58 -3.63 -3.53 1.10
C ALA A 58 -3.96 -3.83 -0.37
N LEU A 59 -5.09 -4.47 -0.64
CA LEU A 59 -5.55 -4.73 -2.00
C LEU A 59 -5.85 -3.44 -2.77
N GLU A 60 -6.54 -2.48 -2.14
CA GLU A 60 -6.83 -1.16 -2.73
C GLU A 60 -5.54 -0.39 -3.05
N MET A 61 -4.57 -0.38 -2.13
CA MET A 61 -3.26 0.24 -2.36
C MET A 61 -2.54 -0.42 -3.52
N HIS A 62 -2.53 -1.75 -3.60
CA HIS A 62 -1.89 -2.48 -4.69
C HIS A 62 -2.56 -2.18 -6.05
N LEU A 63 -3.90 -2.14 -6.10
CA LEU A 63 -4.63 -1.78 -7.31
C LEU A 63 -4.38 -0.32 -7.73
N GLY A 64 -4.33 0.60 -6.76
CA GLY A 64 -3.99 1.99 -6.98
C GLY A 64 -2.58 2.14 -7.55
N PHE A 65 -1.59 1.51 -6.93
CA PHE A 65 -0.20 1.52 -7.41
C PHE A 65 -0.10 1.02 -8.84
N ARG A 66 -0.69 -0.15 -9.15
CA ARG A 66 -0.69 -0.71 -10.51
C ARG A 66 -1.30 0.22 -11.54
N TYR A 67 -2.43 0.84 -11.22
CA TYR A 67 -3.06 1.82 -12.11
C TYR A 67 -2.19 3.07 -12.28
N GLY A 68 -1.58 3.56 -11.20
CA GLY A 68 -0.65 4.68 -11.27
C GLY A 68 0.58 4.38 -12.12
N CYS A 69 1.17 3.18 -12.03
CA CYS A 69 2.26 2.76 -12.92
C CYS A 69 1.84 2.79 -14.40
N GLN A 70 0.65 2.29 -14.72
CA GLN A 70 0.12 2.31 -16.09
C GLN A 70 -0.02 3.75 -16.61
N GLU A 71 -0.57 4.66 -15.80
CA GLU A 71 -0.70 6.06 -16.17
C GLU A 71 0.64 6.78 -16.26
N ILE A 72 1.61 6.46 -15.39
CA ILE A 72 2.98 6.96 -15.47
C ILE A 72 3.62 6.58 -16.80
N VAL A 73 3.56 5.30 -17.18
CA VAL A 73 4.13 4.83 -18.47
C VAL A 73 3.45 5.52 -19.64
N ARG A 74 2.11 5.62 -19.63
CA ARG A 74 1.34 6.33 -20.65
C ARG A 74 1.82 7.78 -20.79
N ARG A 75 2.05 8.45 -19.67
CA ARG A 75 2.42 9.86 -19.64
C ARG A 75 3.88 10.09 -20.02
N LEU A 76 4.81 9.26 -19.57
CA LEU A 76 6.21 9.32 -19.97
C LEU A 76 6.40 9.09 -21.48
N ARG A 77 5.55 8.27 -22.11
CA ARG A 77 5.52 8.13 -23.59
C ARG A 77 5.09 9.42 -24.29
N ALA A 78 4.13 10.14 -23.74
CA ALA A 78 3.63 11.38 -24.30
C ALA A 78 4.58 12.57 -24.04
N GLU A 79 5.26 12.57 -22.89
CA GLU A 79 6.09 13.67 -22.40
C GLU A 79 7.50 13.20 -21.98
N PRO A 80 8.46 13.09 -22.93
CA PRO A 80 9.80 12.56 -22.65
C PRO A 80 10.61 13.33 -21.60
N ASN A 81 10.30 14.61 -21.37
CA ASN A 81 10.99 15.47 -20.41
C ASN A 81 10.26 15.58 -19.06
N LEU A 82 9.18 14.83 -18.85
CA LEU A 82 8.34 14.95 -17.67
C LEU A 82 9.07 14.56 -16.38
N LEU A 83 9.81 13.44 -16.40
CA LEU A 83 10.54 12.95 -15.22
C LEU A 83 11.58 13.98 -14.70
N PRO A 84 12.55 14.45 -15.50
CA PRO A 84 13.51 15.44 -15.03
C PRO A 84 12.85 16.78 -14.67
N ALA A 85 11.75 17.16 -15.33
CA ALA A 85 10.99 18.35 -14.94
C ALA A 85 10.32 18.17 -13.57
N SER A 86 9.73 17.00 -13.30
CA SER A 86 9.02 16.73 -12.05
C SER A 86 9.98 16.64 -10.87
N ILE A 87 11.17 16.06 -11.05
CA ILE A 87 12.24 16.08 -10.04
C ILE A 87 12.62 17.51 -9.68
N ARG A 88 12.83 18.38 -10.68
CA ARG A 88 13.11 19.81 -10.43
C ARG A 88 11.95 20.52 -9.72
N ALA A 89 10.71 20.26 -10.13
CA ALA A 89 9.53 20.82 -9.50
C ALA A 89 9.40 20.37 -8.03
N MET A 90 9.75 19.12 -7.74
CA MET A 90 9.77 18.57 -6.39
C MET A 90 10.81 19.27 -5.51
N HIS A 91 12.03 19.47 -6.02
CA HIS A 91 13.10 20.14 -5.29
C HIS A 91 12.79 21.62 -5.00
N ALA A 92 12.09 22.27 -5.92
CA ALA A 92 11.64 23.66 -5.80
C ALA A 92 10.36 23.83 -4.97
N ASP A 93 9.72 22.75 -4.51
CA ASP A 93 8.50 22.83 -3.71
C ASP A 93 8.82 23.19 -2.25
N ASP A 94 8.79 24.48 -1.95
CA ASP A 94 8.96 25.02 -0.60
C ASP A 94 7.76 24.72 0.33
N THR A 95 6.65 24.19 -0.21
CA THR A 95 5.46 23.82 0.57
C THR A 95 5.48 22.37 1.07
N MET A 96 6.45 21.57 0.60
CA MET A 96 6.64 20.21 1.04
C MET A 96 6.96 20.14 2.54
N ASP A 97 6.29 19.25 3.26
CA ASP A 97 6.53 19.10 4.68
C ASP A 97 7.91 18.48 4.97
N ARG A 98 8.30 18.55 6.24
CA ARG A 98 9.62 18.11 6.67
C ARG A 98 9.81 16.60 6.55
N GLU A 99 8.77 15.81 6.78
CA GLU A 99 8.85 14.35 6.75
C GLU A 99 8.98 13.87 5.30
N ASP A 100 8.13 14.37 4.42
CA ASP A 100 8.19 14.15 2.97
C ASP A 100 9.57 14.54 2.41
N ARG A 101 10.11 15.70 2.84
CA ARG A 101 11.44 16.15 2.42
C ARG A 101 12.55 15.22 2.90
N ILE A 102 12.43 14.65 4.11
CA ILE A 102 13.41 13.68 4.63
C ILE A 102 13.32 12.38 3.84
N GLU A 103 12.11 11.90 3.54
CA GLU A 103 11.89 10.70 2.74
C GLU A 103 12.48 10.86 1.34
N MET A 104 12.19 11.98 0.67
CA MET A 104 12.78 12.38 -0.60
C MET A 104 14.32 12.30 -0.57
N LEU A 105 14.95 12.98 0.39
CA LEU A 105 16.42 13.02 0.51
C LEU A 105 17.02 11.65 0.83
N ARG A 106 16.31 10.81 1.59
CA ARG A 106 16.76 9.43 1.88
C ARG A 106 16.73 8.57 0.62
N ALA A 107 15.66 8.68 -0.17
CA ALA A 107 15.55 7.91 -1.39
C ALA A 107 16.58 8.38 -2.46
N GLU A 108 16.85 9.69 -2.52
CA GLU A 108 17.88 10.26 -3.40
C GLU A 108 19.32 9.97 -2.95
N ALA A 109 19.52 9.57 -1.69
CA ALA A 109 20.84 9.17 -1.19
C ALA A 109 21.31 7.82 -1.78
N ASP A 110 20.38 6.98 -2.27
CA ASP A 110 20.73 5.77 -3.00
C ASP A 110 21.07 6.10 -4.46
N HIS A 111 22.37 6.29 -4.72
CA HIS A 111 22.86 6.58 -6.06
C HIS A 111 22.61 5.45 -7.07
N SER A 112 22.47 4.19 -6.62
CA SER A 112 22.19 3.08 -7.52
C SER A 112 20.75 3.15 -8.01
N LEU A 113 19.81 3.42 -7.09
CA LEU A 113 18.40 3.64 -7.38
C LEU A 113 18.19 4.87 -8.26
N VAL A 114 18.82 6.01 -7.91
CA VAL A 114 18.73 7.23 -8.72
C VAL A 114 19.25 7.00 -10.14
N ARG A 115 20.35 6.26 -10.30
CA ARG A 115 20.89 5.95 -11.63
C ARG A 115 19.91 5.13 -12.46
N GLU A 116 19.31 4.10 -11.87
CA GLU A 116 18.31 3.26 -12.53
C GLU A 116 17.12 4.10 -13.03
N VAL A 117 16.58 4.95 -12.14
CA VAL A 117 15.49 5.88 -12.47
C VAL A 117 15.87 6.84 -13.60
N MET A 118 17.09 7.39 -13.58
CA MET A 118 17.52 8.35 -14.62
C MET A 118 17.82 7.70 -15.97
N THR A 119 17.98 6.38 -16.03
CA THR A 119 18.13 5.61 -17.28
C THR A 119 16.83 5.01 -17.78
N LEU A 120 15.74 5.14 -17.02
CA LEU A 120 14.43 4.62 -17.39
C LEU A 120 13.94 5.23 -18.71
N THR A 121 13.39 4.36 -19.54
CA THR A 121 12.52 4.74 -20.66
C THR A 121 11.15 4.07 -20.47
N PRO A 122 10.09 4.55 -21.13
CA PRO A 122 8.79 3.89 -21.03
C PRO A 122 8.78 2.42 -21.49
N ASP A 123 9.77 2.03 -22.31
CA ASP A 123 9.89 0.67 -22.84
C ASP A 123 10.65 -0.26 -21.90
N THR A 124 11.46 0.28 -20.98
CA THR A 124 12.21 -0.47 -19.97
C THR A 124 11.54 -0.44 -18.60
N TRP A 125 10.28 -0.02 -18.51
CA TRP A 125 9.55 0.10 -17.24
C TRP A 125 9.44 -1.22 -16.47
N ASP A 126 9.18 -2.31 -17.19
CA ASP A 126 9.04 -3.65 -16.58
C ASP A 126 10.41 -4.30 -16.26
N GLU A 127 11.51 -3.64 -16.62
CA GLU A 127 12.88 -4.13 -16.40
C GLU A 127 13.55 -3.51 -15.17
N ILE A 128 13.03 -2.39 -14.67
CA ILE A 128 13.56 -1.71 -13.47
C ILE A 128 13.02 -2.34 -12.18
N SER A 129 13.77 -2.16 -11.09
CA SER A 129 13.37 -2.57 -9.75
C SER A 129 12.03 -1.97 -9.30
N GLU A 130 11.32 -2.67 -8.41
CA GLU A 130 10.07 -2.17 -7.84
C GLU A 130 10.34 -0.86 -7.08
N GLU A 131 11.46 -0.80 -6.35
CA GLU A 131 11.95 0.39 -5.66
C GLU A 131 12.12 1.57 -6.63
N ALA A 132 12.66 1.34 -7.84
CA ALA A 132 12.78 2.40 -8.85
C ALA A 132 11.40 2.84 -9.36
N GLN A 133 10.45 1.92 -9.52
CA GLN A 133 9.07 2.26 -9.90
C GLN A 133 8.39 3.12 -8.82
N HIS A 134 8.55 2.76 -7.53
CA HIS A 134 8.07 3.56 -6.40
C HIS A 134 8.72 4.95 -6.39
N GLN A 135 10.02 5.03 -6.66
CA GLN A 135 10.72 6.32 -6.71
C GLN A 135 10.21 7.22 -7.85
N VAL A 136 9.99 6.66 -9.03
CA VAL A 136 9.38 7.40 -10.15
C VAL A 136 7.96 7.84 -9.81
N PHE A 137 7.19 6.98 -9.13
CA PHE A 137 5.88 7.34 -8.63
C PHE A 137 5.94 8.57 -7.72
N GLY A 138 6.82 8.59 -6.72
CA GLY A 138 7.00 9.74 -5.82
C GLY A 138 7.44 11.03 -6.51
N TYR A 139 8.26 10.92 -7.57
CA TYR A 139 8.64 12.08 -8.38
C TYR A 139 7.47 12.66 -9.17
N LEU A 140 6.66 11.82 -9.81
CA LEU A 140 5.63 12.25 -10.75
C LEU A 140 4.28 12.56 -10.10
N VAL A 141 3.91 11.80 -9.07
CA VAL A 141 2.60 11.85 -8.43
C VAL A 141 2.71 12.65 -7.13
N LYS A 142 1.92 13.73 -7.02
CA LYS A 142 1.81 14.51 -5.78
C LYS A 142 0.91 13.82 -4.77
N SER A 143 -0.21 13.26 -5.24
CA SER A 143 -1.07 12.42 -4.42
C SER A 143 -1.92 11.52 -5.30
N MET A 144 -2.37 10.41 -4.74
CA MET A 144 -3.34 9.52 -5.37
C MET A 144 -4.36 9.12 -4.32
N ILE A 145 -5.63 9.40 -4.58
CA ILE A 145 -6.71 9.15 -3.62
C ILE A 145 -7.81 8.29 -4.23
N PRO A 146 -8.41 7.37 -3.46
CA PRO A 146 -9.59 6.66 -3.89
C PRO A 146 -10.80 7.61 -3.90
N VAL A 147 -11.54 7.65 -5.00
CA VAL A 147 -12.73 8.49 -5.22
C VAL A 147 -13.96 7.68 -5.68
N GLY A 148 -13.76 6.44 -6.11
CA GLY A 148 -14.83 5.56 -6.61
C GLY A 148 -15.13 4.37 -5.70
N ARG A 149 -16.15 3.61 -6.08
CA ARG A 149 -16.60 2.41 -5.35
C ARG A 149 -15.77 1.18 -5.72
N PRO A 150 -15.60 0.22 -4.80
CA PRO A 150 -15.04 -1.09 -5.12
C PRO A 150 -15.81 -1.75 -6.28
N GLY A 151 -15.08 -2.33 -7.23
CA GLY A 151 -15.64 -2.98 -8.42
C GLY A 151 -15.80 -2.11 -9.67
N GLN A 152 -15.63 -0.79 -9.55
CA GLN A 152 -15.49 0.10 -10.72
C GLN A 152 -14.12 -0.08 -11.41
N PRO A 153 -13.98 0.37 -12.68
CA PRO A 153 -12.67 0.40 -13.33
C PRO A 153 -11.70 1.34 -12.58
N PRO A 154 -10.37 1.07 -12.59
CA PRO A 154 -9.39 1.86 -11.85
C PRO A 154 -9.44 3.37 -12.15
N SER A 155 -9.72 3.76 -13.39
CA SER A 155 -9.83 5.16 -13.82
C SER A 155 -10.99 5.93 -13.18
N GLU A 156 -12.05 5.23 -12.75
CA GLU A 156 -13.17 5.82 -11.98
C GLU A 156 -12.93 5.75 -10.48
N ARG A 157 -11.94 4.96 -10.05
CA ARG A 157 -11.67 4.67 -8.64
C ARG A 157 -10.58 5.51 -8.05
N PHE A 158 -9.57 5.88 -8.83
CA PHE A 158 -8.41 6.59 -8.33
C PHE A 158 -8.21 7.90 -9.06
N LEU A 159 -8.11 8.99 -8.30
CA LEU A 159 -7.74 10.30 -8.80
C LEU A 159 -6.25 10.52 -8.56
N ILE A 160 -5.50 10.71 -9.64
CA ILE A 160 -4.07 11.04 -9.60
C ILE A 160 -3.92 12.56 -9.68
N THR A 161 -3.36 13.15 -8.63
CA THR A 161 -2.86 14.53 -8.67
C THR A 161 -1.39 14.48 -9.07
N TRP A 162 -1.10 14.98 -10.26
CA TRP A 162 0.26 15.03 -10.76
C TRP A 162 1.04 16.20 -10.18
N ARG A 163 2.35 16.02 -10.03
CA ARG A 163 3.24 17.10 -9.57
C ARG A 163 3.36 18.20 -10.62
N ILE A 164 3.51 17.82 -11.89
CA ILE A 164 3.38 18.72 -13.03
C ILE A 164 2.00 18.48 -13.67
N PRO A 165 1.12 19.49 -13.72
CA PRO A 165 -0.17 19.37 -14.40
C PRO A 165 -0.01 18.91 -15.84
N ASP A 166 -0.95 18.12 -16.34
CA ASP A 166 -0.97 17.74 -17.76
C ASP A 166 -1.25 18.99 -18.60
N ALA A 167 -0.48 19.20 -19.66
CA ALA A 167 -0.63 20.36 -20.55
C ALA A 167 -1.99 20.40 -21.24
N HIS A 168 -2.68 19.25 -21.33
CA HIS A 168 -4.03 19.14 -21.89
C HIS A 168 -5.17 19.43 -20.90
N SER A 169 -4.85 19.75 -19.64
CA SER A 169 -5.85 20.03 -18.60
C SER A 169 -6.07 21.54 -18.34
N GLN A 170 -5.68 22.41 -19.30
CA GLN A 170 -5.99 23.85 -19.29
C GLN A 170 -6.87 24.24 -20.47
#